data_AF-A0A916MZZ3-F1
#
_entry.id   AF-A0A916MZZ3-F1
#
_cell.length_a   1.000
_cell.length_b   1.000
_cell.length_c   1.000
_cell.angle_alpha   90.00
_cell.angle_beta   90.00
_cell.angle_gamma   90.00
#
_symmetry.space_group_name_H-M   'P 1'
#
loop_
_entity.id
_entity.type
_entity.pdbx_description
1 polymer ?
#
loop_
_entity_poly.entity_id
_entity_poly.type
_entity_poly.pdbx_seq_one_letter_code
_entity_poly.pdbx_strand_id
1 'polypeptide(L)'
;MFRKSMLTGKLQACTGDAAVPTHEAAAPDAVPDQFSRSLKTQGDAMVQYGARLLVLREFLAALCAGMPAERRDSVESAFRRRVDDLLCMTDDRQLPETFHTTLLAEINYYLGELKRH
;
A
#
# COMPACT_ATOMS: atom_id res chain seq x y z
N MET A 1 -12.38 24.32 -39.87
CA MET A 1 -13.14 25.56 -39.61
C MET A 1 -12.59 26.20 -38.35
N PHE A 2 -11.67 27.16 -38.49
CA PHE A 2 -11.10 27.91 -37.38
C PHE A 2 -11.81 29.27 -37.28
N ARG A 3 -12.52 29.54 -36.18
CA ARG A 3 -13.05 30.88 -35.88
C ARG A 3 -12.10 31.59 -34.93
N LYS A 4 -11.28 32.48 -35.49
CA LYS A 4 -10.64 33.62 -34.81
C LYS A 4 -11.75 34.60 -34.42
N SER A 5 -11.86 34.94 -33.15
CA SER A 5 -12.58 36.15 -32.72
C SER A 5 -11.57 37.07 -32.05
N MET A 6 -11.40 38.25 -32.65
CA MET A 6 -10.47 39.28 -32.21
C MET A 6 -11.06 40.12 -31.07
N LEU A 7 -10.18 40.45 -30.13
CA LEU A 7 -10.01 41.69 -29.39
C LEU A 7 -11.16 42.71 -29.37
N THR A 8 -11.71 42.90 -28.17
CA THR A 8 -12.12 44.20 -27.61
C THR A 8 -11.82 44.06 -26.11
N GLY A 9 -10.88 44.77 -25.47
CA GLY A 9 -10.56 46.17 -25.62
C GLY A 9 -11.18 46.98 -24.47
N LYS A 10 -10.83 46.69 -23.22
CA LYS A 10 -10.96 47.62 -22.08
C LYS A 10 -9.75 47.46 -21.16
N LEU A 11 -8.82 48.41 -21.26
CA LEU A 11 -7.92 48.76 -20.17
C LEU A 11 -8.76 49.28 -19.01
N GLN A 12 -8.60 48.71 -17.82
CA GLN A 12 -9.00 49.36 -16.58
C GLN A 12 -7.79 49.42 -15.66
N ALA A 13 -7.47 50.65 -15.26
CA ALA A 13 -6.25 51.07 -14.59
C ALA A 13 -6.17 50.62 -13.13
N CYS A 14 -4.93 50.52 -12.66
CA CYS A 14 -4.51 50.23 -11.30
C CYS A 14 -5.16 51.18 -10.27
N THR A 15 -5.79 50.58 -9.26
CA THR A 15 -5.94 51.06 -7.88
C THR A 15 -6.12 49.77 -7.08
N GLY A 16 -5.18 49.32 -6.25
CA GLY A 16 -4.69 50.02 -5.10
C GLY A 16 -5.54 49.65 -3.89
N ASP A 17 -5.46 48.40 -3.43
CA ASP A 17 -5.47 48.14 -1.98
C ASP A 17 -4.78 46.80 -1.67
N ALA A 18 -3.71 46.88 -0.90
CA ALA A 18 -2.94 45.76 -0.42
C ALA A 18 -3.63 45.23 0.84
N ALA A 19 -4.65 44.40 0.69
CA ALA A 19 -5.14 43.57 1.77
C ALA A 19 -4.18 42.37 1.94
N VAL A 20 -3.08 42.62 2.66
CA VAL A 20 -2.27 41.56 3.27
C VAL A 20 -3.24 40.67 4.06
N PRO A 21 -3.38 39.37 3.75
CA PRO A 21 -4.08 38.47 4.64
C PRO A 21 -3.27 38.45 5.93
N THR A 22 -3.83 39.07 6.97
CA THR A 22 -3.36 38.97 8.34
C THR A 22 -3.09 37.50 8.61
N HIS A 23 -1.81 37.18 8.83
CA HIS A 23 -1.37 35.87 9.25
C HIS A 23 -1.92 35.69 10.67
N GLU A 24 -3.17 35.24 10.76
CA GLU A 24 -3.77 34.79 12.00
C GLU A 24 -2.86 33.68 12.52
N ALA A 25 -2.29 33.93 13.70
CA ALA A 25 -1.32 33.06 14.33
C ALA A 25 -1.94 31.68 14.48
N ALA A 26 -1.43 30.71 13.71
CA ALA A 26 -1.78 29.31 13.90
C ALA A 26 -1.42 28.93 15.34
N ALA A 27 -2.44 28.67 16.14
CA ALA A 27 -2.30 28.14 17.49
C ALA A 27 -1.45 26.86 17.43
N PRO A 28 -0.46 26.68 18.33
CA PRO A 28 0.45 25.53 18.31
C PRO A 28 -0.19 24.19 18.74
N ASP A 29 -1.50 24.14 18.99
CA ASP A 29 -2.20 22.99 19.59
C ASP A 29 -3.00 22.11 18.61
N ALA A 30 -3.01 22.38 17.30
CA ALA A 30 -3.75 21.56 16.31
C ALA A 30 -2.97 20.30 15.84
N VAL A 31 -1.69 20.22 16.17
CA VAL A 31 -0.75 19.21 15.71
C VAL A 31 -0.92 17.84 16.43
N PRO A 32 -1.16 17.75 17.75
CA PRO A 32 -1.27 16.47 18.47
C PRO A 32 -2.46 15.60 18.03
N ASP A 33 -3.59 16.24 17.70
CA ASP A 33 -4.82 15.53 17.30
C ASP A 33 -4.71 14.88 15.93
N GLN A 34 -4.01 15.53 14.99
CA GLN A 34 -3.77 14.98 13.66
C GLN A 34 -2.81 13.78 13.72
N PHE A 35 -1.73 13.88 14.50
CA PHE A 35 -0.82 12.74 14.73
C PHE A 35 -1.52 11.57 15.41
N SER A 36 -2.35 11.84 16.43
CA SER A 36 -3.11 10.81 17.14
C SER A 36 -4.12 10.10 16.23
N ARG A 37 -4.77 10.83 15.31
CA ARG A 37 -5.65 10.24 14.29
C ARG A 37 -4.88 9.38 13.30
N SER A 38 -3.74 9.84 12.81
CA SER A 38 -2.88 9.06 11.90
C SER A 38 -2.41 7.76 12.54
N LEU A 39 -1.98 7.80 13.80
CA LEU A 39 -1.57 6.59 14.54
C LEU A 39 -2.73 5.60 14.73
N LYS A 40 -3.94 6.09 15.04
CA LYS A 40 -5.13 5.23 15.11
C LYS A 40 -5.45 4.59 13.76
N THR A 41 -5.44 5.37 12.68
CA THR A 41 -5.69 4.82 11.33
C THR A 41 -4.63 3.80 10.90
N GLN A 42 -3.37 4.04 11.26
CA GLN A 42 -2.28 3.10 10.99
C GLN A 42 -2.43 1.83 11.83
N GLY A 43 -2.80 1.96 13.11
CA GLY A 43 -3.10 0.83 13.99
C GLY A 43 -4.27 -0.01 13.47
N ASP A 44 -5.37 0.63 13.09
CA ASP A 44 -6.54 -0.04 12.52
C ASP A 44 -6.19 -0.78 11.22
N ALA A 45 -5.38 -0.16 10.35
CA ALA A 45 -4.89 -0.81 9.15
C ALA A 45 -4.05 -2.05 9.48
N MET A 46 -3.14 -1.96 10.45
CA MET A 46 -2.33 -3.11 10.89
C MET A 46 -3.19 -4.25 11.45
N VAL A 47 -4.23 -3.94 12.24
CA VAL A 47 -5.18 -4.94 12.75
C VAL A 47 -5.93 -5.61 11.60
N GLN A 48 -6.41 -4.84 10.62
CA GLN A 48 -7.08 -5.38 9.44
C GLN A 48 -6.15 -6.25 8.59
N TYR A 49 -4.90 -5.84 8.39
CA TYR A 49 -3.90 -6.66 7.69
C TYR A 49 -3.61 -7.95 8.44
N GLY A 50 -3.46 -7.89 9.77
CA GLY A 50 -3.28 -9.07 10.61
C GLY A 50 -4.46 -10.04 10.51
N ALA A 51 -5.69 -9.54 10.62
CA ALA A 51 -6.90 -10.37 10.49
C ALA A 51 -7.00 -11.04 9.11
N ARG A 52 -6.71 -10.30 8.03
CA ARG A 52 -6.69 -10.86 6.67
C ARG A 52 -5.62 -11.93 6.50
N LEU A 53 -4.43 -11.74 7.09
CA LEU A 53 -3.35 -12.72 7.02
C LEU A 53 -3.74 -14.03 7.71
N LEU A 54 -4.37 -13.95 8.89
CA LEU A 54 -4.87 -15.14 9.60
C LEU A 54 -5.92 -15.90 8.79
N VAL A 55 -6.89 -15.19 8.20
CA VAL A 55 -7.92 -15.82 7.36
C VAL A 55 -7.31 -16.46 6.11
N LEU A 56 -6.37 -15.79 5.45
CA LEU A 56 -5.70 -16.33 4.26
C LEU A 56 -4.94 -17.62 4.58
N ARG A 57 -4.30 -17.66 5.76
CA ARG A 57 -3.56 -18.82 6.26
C ARG A 57 -4.46 -20.05 6.44
N GLU A 58 -5.57 -19.89 7.16
CA GLU A 58 -6.53 -20.97 7.37
C GLU A 58 -7.17 -21.43 6.05
N PHE A 59 -7.46 -20.49 5.16
CA PHE A 59 -7.99 -20.80 3.83
C PHE A 59 -7.00 -21.63 3.00
N LEU A 60 -5.72 -21.26 2.99
CA LEU A 60 -4.68 -22.01 2.29
C LEU A 60 -4.49 -23.41 2.89
N ALA A 61 -4.50 -23.55 4.21
CA ALA A 61 -4.41 -24.84 4.88
C ALA A 61 -5.58 -25.76 4.49
N ALA A 62 -6.81 -25.24 4.50
CA ALA A 62 -8.01 -25.98 4.09
C ALA A 62 -7.94 -26.42 2.61
N LEU A 63 -7.45 -25.55 1.72
CA LEU A 63 -7.21 -25.91 0.32
C LEU A 63 -6.17 -27.03 0.18
N CYS A 64 -5.04 -26.94 0.90
CA CYS A 64 -3.98 -27.94 0.85
C CYS A 64 -4.46 -29.31 1.35
N ALA A 65 -5.23 -29.33 2.45
CA ALA A 65 -5.82 -30.55 3.00
C ALA A 65 -6.77 -31.24 2.02
N GLY A 66 -7.53 -30.47 1.23
CA GLY A 66 -8.47 -31.00 0.23
C GLY A 66 -7.85 -31.41 -1.12
N MET A 67 -6.58 -31.09 -1.38
CA MET A 67 -5.93 -31.38 -2.67
C MET A 67 -5.24 -32.75 -2.69
N PRO A 68 -5.27 -33.49 -3.82
CA PRO A 68 -4.43 -34.68 -4.02
C PRO A 68 -2.94 -34.32 -4.06
N ALA A 69 -2.07 -35.23 -3.61
CA ALA A 69 -0.62 -35.00 -3.54
C ALA A 69 0.00 -34.53 -4.87
N GLU A 70 -0.37 -35.15 -6.00
CA GLU A 70 0.11 -34.79 -7.34
C GLU A 70 -0.20 -33.33 -7.72
N ARG A 71 -1.34 -32.81 -7.26
CA ARG A 71 -1.72 -31.41 -7.48
C ARG A 71 -0.95 -30.46 -6.56
N ARG A 72 -0.56 -30.91 -5.36
CA ARG A 72 0.26 -30.11 -4.43
C ARG A 72 1.64 -29.86 -4.99
N ASP A 73 2.28 -30.84 -5.62
CA ASP A 73 3.60 -30.66 -6.26
C ASP A 73 3.55 -29.62 -7.40
N SER A 74 2.47 -29.64 -8.18
CA SER A 74 2.23 -28.64 -9.23
C SER A 74 2.01 -27.24 -8.65
N VAL A 75 1.23 -27.14 -7.57
CA VAL A 75 0.99 -25.88 -6.84
C VAL A 75 2.27 -25.36 -6.19
N GLU A 76 3.09 -26.22 -5.59
CA GLU A 76 4.39 -25.84 -5.02
C GLU A 76 5.30 -25.26 -6.09
N SER A 77 5.40 -25.94 -7.24
CA SER A 77 6.22 -25.48 -8.37
C SER A 77 5.74 -24.13 -8.90
N ALA A 78 4.42 -23.94 -9.02
CA ALA A 78 3.83 -22.67 -9.44
C ALA A 78 4.04 -21.57 -8.38
N PHE A 79 3.92 -21.90 -7.09
CA PHE A 79 4.12 -20.96 -6.00
C PHE A 79 5.56 -20.45 -5.96
N ARG A 80 6.56 -21.35 -6.07
CA ARG A 80 7.98 -20.97 -6.14
C ARG A 80 8.26 -20.01 -7.29
N ARG A 81 7.77 -20.31 -8.50
CA ARG A 81 7.95 -19.43 -9.66
C ARG A 81 7.39 -18.02 -9.40
N ARG A 82 6.19 -17.93 -8.83
CA ARG A 82 5.57 -16.63 -8.51
C ARG A 82 6.30 -15.88 -7.41
N VAL A 83 6.92 -16.60 -6.47
CA VAL A 83 7.78 -16.02 -5.44
C VAL A 83 9.05 -15.47 -6.07
N ASP A 84 9.68 -16.21 -6.97
CA ASP A 84 10.88 -15.76 -7.68
C ASP A 84 10.58 -14.48 -8.49
N ASP A 85 9.45 -14.46 -9.21
CA ASP A 85 8.98 -13.27 -9.93
C ASP A 85 8.75 -12.07 -8.97
N LEU A 86 8.14 -12.33 -7.80
CA LEU A 86 7.91 -11.31 -6.78
C LEU A 86 9.23 -10.74 -6.25
N LEU A 87 10.20 -11.61 -5.95
CA LEU A 87 11.51 -11.21 -5.44
C LEU A 87 12.25 -10.37 -6.49
N CYS A 88 12.26 -10.79 -7.77
CA CYS A 88 12.83 -10.01 -8.86
C CYS A 88 12.20 -8.62 -9.00
N MET A 89 10.87 -8.48 -8.82
CA MET A 89 10.21 -7.17 -8.85
C MET A 89 10.60 -6.26 -7.66
N THR A 90 11.04 -6.87 -6.56
CA THR A 90 11.43 -6.15 -5.35
C THR A 90 12.92 -5.86 -5.26
N ASP A 91 13.77 -6.52 -6.05
CA ASP A 91 15.23 -6.35 -6.02
C ASP A 91 15.67 -4.93 -6.38
N ASP A 92 14.95 -4.26 -7.30
CA ASP A 92 15.23 -2.88 -7.69
C ASP A 92 14.79 -1.84 -6.64
N ARG A 93 14.08 -2.27 -5.58
CA ARG A 93 13.54 -1.40 -4.54
C ARG A 93 14.35 -1.57 -3.26
N GLN A 94 14.86 -0.47 -2.71
CA GLN A 94 15.42 -0.46 -1.36
C GLN A 94 14.30 -0.64 -0.33
N LEU A 95 13.91 -1.89 -0.09
CA LEU A 95 12.95 -2.24 0.95
C LEU A 95 13.67 -2.40 2.29
N PRO A 96 13.01 -2.13 3.43
CA PRO A 96 13.59 -2.37 4.74
C PRO A 96 13.98 -3.84 4.91
N GLU A 97 15.12 -4.09 5.57
CA GLU A 97 15.58 -5.46 5.87
C GLU A 97 14.52 -6.31 6.59
N THR A 98 13.75 -5.68 7.49
CA THR A 98 12.63 -6.33 8.20
C THR A 98 11.55 -6.82 7.24
N PHE A 99 11.32 -6.13 6.12
CA PHE A 99 10.37 -6.58 5.11
C PHE A 99 10.89 -7.82 4.39
N HIS A 100 12.16 -7.82 3.96
CA HIS A 100 12.76 -8.98 3.29
C HIS A 100 12.79 -10.22 4.18
N THR A 101 13.19 -10.08 5.44
CA THR A 101 13.23 -11.19 6.40
C THR A 101 11.84 -11.74 6.69
N THR A 102 10.83 -10.87 6.85
CA THR A 102 9.43 -11.28 7.04
C THR A 102 8.86 -11.97 5.80
N LEU A 103 9.15 -11.45 4.61
CA LEU A 103 8.71 -12.03 3.34
C LEU A 103 9.26 -13.45 3.16
N LEU A 104 10.55 -13.64 3.40
CA LEU A 104 11.19 -14.95 3.32
C LEU A 104 10.64 -15.93 4.38
N ALA A 105 10.35 -15.46 5.59
CA ALA A 105 9.74 -16.28 6.63
C ALA A 105 8.35 -16.80 6.21
N GLU A 106 7.51 -15.93 5.64
CA GLU A 106 6.17 -16.28 5.14
C GLU A 106 6.25 -17.26 3.96
N ILE A 107 7.14 -17.02 2.99
CA ILE A 107 7.36 -17.94 1.85
C ILE A 107 7.70 -19.35 2.34
N ASN A 108 8.66 -19.45 3.26
CA ASN A 108 9.10 -20.72 3.81
C ASN A 108 7.99 -21.42 4.61
N TYR A 109 7.17 -20.64 5.32
CA TYR A 109 6.01 -21.19 6.03
C TYR A 109 5.04 -21.89 5.07
N TYR A 110 4.60 -21.22 4.01
CA TYR A 110 3.63 -21.81 3.08
C TYR A 110 4.20 -22.97 2.25
N LEU A 111 5.50 -22.93 1.89
CA LEU A 111 6.18 -24.09 1.31
C LEU A 111 6.21 -25.29 2.27
N GLY A 112 6.33 -25.04 3.57
CA GLY A 112 6.24 -26.08 4.60
C GLY A 112 4.85 -26.70 4.68
N GLU A 113 3.79 -25.89 4.64
CA GLU A 113 2.40 -26.38 4.70
C GLU A 113 2.03 -27.23 3.49
N LEU A 114 2.50 -26.87 2.30
CA LEU A 114 2.28 -27.67 1.08
C LEU A 114 2.89 -29.07 1.17
N LYS A 115 3.97 -29.25 1.93
CA LYS A 115 4.68 -30.53 2.11
C LYS A 115 4.17 -31.37 3.27
N ARG A 116 3.43 -30.78 4.21
CA ARG A 116 3.04 -31.43 5.47
C ARG A 116 1.73 -32.22 5.38
N HIS A 117 0.86 -31.87 4.43
CA HIS A 117 -0.43 -32.52 4.18
C HIS A 117 -0.34 -33.48 3.01
#